data_AF-A0A292QZF2-F1
#
_entry.id   AF-A0A292QZF2-F1
#
_cell.length_a   1.000
_cell.length_b   1.000
_cell.length_c   1.000
_cell.angle_alpha   90.00
_cell.angle_beta   90.00
_cell.angle_gamma   90.00
#
_symmetry.space_group_name_H-M   'P 1'
#
loop_
_entity.id
_entity.type
_entity.pdbx_description
1 polymer ?
#
loop_
_entity_poly.entity_id
_entity_poly.type
_entity_poly.pdbx_seq_one_letter_code
_entity_poly.pdbx_strand_id
1 'polypeptide(L)'
;MKKLILLTILTLCVNSAFAYDYNPVILDNGIRSNQIITFCQRANAWNKNCQDDLKFVHHYTIGSGGYSEYEHNGKIYDTDTVYEFLYGDKLIGYNPYKLKFFELTFENDSFVKKVLTDEQIKELFPNVELVKISQFKKDEITLYKPFLKKKTFLFVNDTDREFYKYQFENYRNQTEFIHGIFEPRFARTYIYSHFGGRDKEIPPLKIVVKNRF
;
A
#
# COMPACT_ATOMS: atom_id res chain seq x y z
N MET A 1 -0.12 -15.74 46.98
CA MET A 1 -1.09 -14.86 46.26
C MET A 1 -0.43 -13.65 45.58
N LYS A 2 0.35 -12.81 46.28
CA LYS A 2 1.02 -11.63 45.67
C LYS A 2 1.93 -11.95 44.47
N LYS A 3 2.69 -13.06 44.52
CA LYS A 3 3.56 -13.51 43.41
C LYS A 3 2.79 -14.02 42.18
N LEU A 4 1.57 -14.53 42.37
CA LEU A 4 0.74 -15.03 41.26
C LEU A 4 0.13 -13.86 40.46
N ILE A 5 -0.35 -12.83 41.17
CA ILE A 5 -0.90 -11.59 40.59
C ILE A 5 0.17 -10.84 39.79
N LEU A 6 1.42 -10.80 40.30
CA LEU A 6 2.53 -10.17 39.59
C LEU A 6 2.87 -10.90 38.28
N LEU A 7 2.75 -12.23 38.25
CA LEU A 7 2.94 -13.03 37.04
C LEU A 7 1.83 -12.79 36.02
N THR A 8 0.57 -12.67 36.47
CA THR A 8 -0.58 -12.35 35.60
C THR A 8 -0.45 -10.94 34.99
N ILE A 9 -0.01 -9.96 35.78
CA ILE A 9 0.24 -8.59 35.31
C ILE A 9 1.41 -8.57 34.32
N LEU A 10 2.51 -9.29 34.60
CA LEU A 10 3.63 -9.40 33.65
C LEU A 10 3.21 -10.04 32.32
N THR A 11 2.37 -11.09 32.34
CA THR A 11 1.85 -11.72 31.10
C THR A 11 0.87 -10.84 30.32
N LEU A 12 0.17 -9.92 31.00
CA LEU A 12 -0.72 -8.94 30.36
C LEU A 12 0.08 -7.79 29.71
N CYS A 13 1.26 -7.45 30.23
CA CYS A 13 2.12 -6.39 29.68
C CYS A 13 2.87 -6.81 28.39
N VAL A 14 3.01 -8.10 28.08
CA VAL A 14 3.71 -8.57 26.86
C VAL A 14 2.82 -8.52 25.60
N ASN A 15 1.54 -8.17 25.73
CA ASN A 15 0.59 -8.07 24.61
C ASN A 15 0.15 -6.62 24.37
N SER A 16 1.05 -5.65 24.50
CA SER A 16 0.86 -4.37 23.83
C SER A 16 0.97 -4.62 22.32
N ALA A 17 -0.14 -5.05 21.71
CA ALA A 17 -0.28 -5.16 20.27
C ALA A 17 -0.15 -3.75 19.69
N PHE A 18 1.06 -3.41 19.26
CA PHE A 18 1.33 -2.21 18.51
C PHE A 18 0.37 -2.16 17.31
N ALA A 19 -0.08 -0.95 16.96
CA ALA A 19 -0.75 -0.79 15.67
C ALA A 19 0.23 -1.25 14.59
N TYR A 20 -0.28 -1.77 13.49
CA TYR A 20 0.54 -2.00 12.32
C TYR A 20 1.40 -0.76 12.05
N ASP A 21 2.70 -1.00 11.97
CA ASP A 21 3.67 -0.01 11.56
C ASP A 21 4.18 -0.44 10.18
N TYR A 22 4.41 0.55 9.33
CA TYR A 22 4.99 0.26 8.02
C TYR A 22 6.36 -0.39 8.20
N ASN A 23 6.76 -1.20 7.23
CA ASN A 23 8.18 -1.45 7.07
C ASN A 23 8.86 -0.08 6.92
N PRO A 24 9.78 0.33 7.82
CA PRO A 24 10.34 1.68 7.84
C PRO A 24 10.92 2.08 6.49
N VAL A 25 11.47 1.12 5.73
CA VAL A 25 11.98 1.33 4.38
C VAL A 25 10.97 1.99 3.45
N ILE A 26 9.68 1.68 3.58
CA ILE A 26 8.62 2.28 2.75
C ILE A 26 8.54 3.78 3.03
N LEU A 27 8.50 4.17 4.30
CA LEU A 27 8.34 5.57 4.71
C LEU A 27 9.65 6.37 4.57
N ASP A 28 10.76 5.78 5.03
CA ASP A 28 12.07 6.41 5.08
C ASP A 28 12.65 6.64 3.68
N ASN A 29 12.38 5.71 2.75
CA ASN A 29 12.83 5.80 1.37
C ASN A 29 11.74 6.26 0.40
N GLY A 30 10.62 6.80 0.91
CA GLY A 30 9.58 7.42 0.09
C GLY A 30 10.14 8.58 -0.73
N ILE A 31 9.83 8.60 -2.03
CA ILE A 31 10.30 9.64 -2.94
C ILE A 31 9.52 10.93 -2.66
N ARG A 32 10.25 11.99 -2.35
CA ARG A 32 9.68 13.30 -2.03
C ARG A 32 9.61 14.18 -3.27
N SER A 33 8.76 15.20 -3.23
CA SER A 33 8.76 16.23 -4.28
C SER A 33 10.13 16.92 -4.37
N ASN A 34 10.59 17.14 -5.60
CA ASN A 34 11.89 17.69 -5.98
C ASN A 34 13.09 16.80 -5.60
N GLN A 35 12.87 15.56 -5.20
CA GLN A 35 13.95 14.61 -4.98
C GLN A 35 14.52 14.14 -6.32
N ILE A 36 15.85 14.06 -6.39
CA ILE A 36 16.55 13.46 -7.54
C ILE A 36 16.78 11.99 -7.26
N ILE A 37 16.41 11.13 -8.21
CA ILE A 37 16.77 9.71 -8.23
C ILE A 37 17.57 9.38 -9.49
N THR A 38 18.45 8.39 -9.39
CA THR A 38 19.29 7.94 -10.49
C THR A 38 18.86 6.56 -11.00
N PHE A 39 18.96 6.35 -12.30
CA PHE A 39 18.73 5.05 -12.94
C PHE A 39 19.93 4.64 -13.78
N CYS A 40 20.52 3.49 -13.46
CA CYS A 40 21.62 2.90 -14.20
C CYS A 40 21.10 2.05 -15.35
N GLN A 41 21.27 2.52 -16.58
CA GLN A 41 20.67 1.90 -17.77
C GLN A 41 21.16 0.46 -17.99
N ARG A 42 22.47 0.23 -18.00
CA ARG A 42 23.05 -1.12 -18.24
C ARG A 42 22.76 -2.10 -17.11
N ALA A 43 22.67 -1.61 -15.88
CA ALA A 43 22.39 -2.44 -14.71
C ALA A 43 20.89 -2.67 -14.49
N ASN A 44 20.03 -1.93 -15.19
CA ASN A 44 18.58 -1.85 -14.95
C ASN A 44 18.25 -1.67 -13.46
N ALA A 45 18.87 -0.68 -12.84
CA ALA A 45 18.90 -0.52 -11.39
C ALA A 45 18.75 0.95 -10.97
N TRP A 46 17.92 1.21 -9.96
CA TRP A 46 17.74 2.53 -9.36
C TRP A 46 18.71 2.79 -8.22
N ASN A 47 19.03 4.06 -8.01
CA ASN A 47 19.82 4.57 -6.88
C ASN A 47 21.18 3.85 -6.70
N LYS A 48 21.79 3.48 -7.82
CA LYS A 48 23.11 2.87 -7.88
C LYS A 48 24.08 3.85 -8.53
N ASN A 49 25.34 3.82 -8.09
CA ASN A 49 26.39 4.60 -8.72
C ASN A 49 26.91 3.84 -9.95
N CYS A 50 26.74 4.42 -11.14
CA CYS A 50 27.24 3.91 -12.42
C CYS A 50 27.66 5.07 -13.32
N GLN A 51 28.33 4.78 -14.43
CA GLN A 51 28.80 5.80 -15.38
C GLN A 51 27.71 6.25 -16.37
N ASP A 52 26.65 5.46 -16.48
CA ASP A 52 25.52 5.61 -17.40
C ASP A 52 24.23 5.91 -16.64
N ASP A 53 24.30 6.75 -15.60
CA ASP A 53 23.15 7.12 -14.80
C ASP A 53 22.30 8.20 -15.50
N LEU A 54 21.00 7.95 -15.57
CA LEU A 54 20.00 8.97 -15.87
C LEU A 54 19.53 9.59 -14.56
N LYS A 55 19.40 10.92 -14.54
CA LYS A 55 18.90 11.67 -13.38
C LYS A 55 17.46 12.10 -13.63
N PHE A 56 16.60 11.81 -12.68
CA PHE A 56 15.19 12.16 -12.71
C PHE A 56 14.83 13.02 -11.51
N VAL A 57 14.18 14.15 -11.73
CA VAL A 57 13.64 15.00 -10.67
C VAL A 57 12.16 14.65 -10.49
N HIS A 58 11.77 14.26 -9.29
CA HIS A 58 10.39 13.89 -9.01
C HIS A 58 9.50 15.10 -8.75
N HIS A 59 8.30 15.09 -9.34
CA HIS A 59 7.25 16.07 -9.11
C HIS A 59 5.89 15.37 -9.04
N TYR A 60 4.89 16.07 -8.50
CA TYR A 60 3.51 15.60 -8.56
C TYR A 60 2.74 16.43 -9.59
N THR A 61 1.88 15.77 -10.36
CA THR A 61 0.94 16.42 -11.29
C THR A 61 0.21 17.58 -10.60
N ILE A 62 0.13 18.73 -11.28
CA ILE A 62 -0.65 19.87 -10.80
C ILE A 62 -2.13 19.61 -11.14
N GLY A 63 -2.93 19.24 -10.14
CA GLY A 63 -4.36 18.97 -10.34
C GLY A 63 -4.95 18.00 -9.33
N SER A 64 -6.11 17.41 -9.66
CA SER A 64 -6.75 16.38 -8.86
C SER A 64 -6.26 14.99 -9.29
N GLY A 65 -5.47 14.32 -8.44
CA GLY A 65 -4.95 12.98 -8.71
C GLY A 65 -3.59 12.74 -8.05
N GLY A 66 -2.74 13.77 -7.97
CA GLY A 66 -1.44 13.66 -7.32
C GLY A 66 -0.55 12.55 -7.87
N TYR A 67 -0.70 12.21 -9.16
CA TYR A 67 0.16 11.25 -9.83
C TYR A 67 1.61 11.74 -9.84
N SER A 68 2.53 10.79 -9.73
CA SER A 68 3.96 11.02 -9.76
C SER A 68 4.48 11.15 -11.18
N GLU A 69 5.21 12.23 -11.40
CA GLU A 69 5.88 12.58 -12.64
C GLU A 69 7.38 12.73 -12.37
N TYR A 70 8.19 12.38 -13.36
CA TYR A 70 9.62 12.58 -13.29
C TYR A 70 10.10 13.42 -14.47
N GLU A 71 10.88 14.45 -14.19
CA GLU A 71 11.54 15.26 -15.21
C GLU A 71 12.95 14.71 -15.49
N HIS A 72 13.26 14.48 -16.76
CA HIS A 72 14.60 14.17 -17.23
C HIS A 72 14.88 14.92 -18.54
N ASN A 73 15.97 15.70 -18.58
CA ASN A 73 16.37 16.51 -19.73
C ASN A 73 15.25 17.39 -20.31
N GLY A 74 14.44 18.00 -19.44
CA GLY A 74 13.33 18.89 -19.81
C GLY A 74 12.09 18.16 -20.36
N LYS A 75 12.05 16.83 -20.33
CA LYS A 75 10.88 16.00 -20.64
C LYS A 75 10.26 15.46 -19.35
N ILE A 76 8.94 15.37 -19.33
CA ILE A 76 8.16 14.84 -18.21
C ILE A 76 7.66 13.44 -18.56
N TYR A 77 7.81 12.51 -17.62
CA TYR A 77 7.38 11.12 -17.75
C TYR A 77 6.44 10.76 -16.60
N ASP A 78 5.23 10.32 -16.94
CA ASP A 78 4.22 9.85 -15.98
C ASP A 78 4.47 8.38 -15.60
N THR A 79 4.23 8.05 -14.33
CA THR A 79 4.41 6.70 -13.79
C THR A 79 3.11 5.94 -13.54
N ASP A 80 1.95 6.61 -13.65
CA ASP A 80 0.62 6.08 -13.28
C ASP A 80 0.61 5.50 -11.86
N THR A 81 1.44 6.08 -10.98
CA THR A 81 1.49 5.81 -9.54
C THR A 81 1.41 7.14 -8.79
N VAL A 82 1.11 7.09 -7.48
CA VAL A 82 0.88 8.27 -6.63
C VAL A 82 1.89 8.31 -5.47
N TYR A 83 2.54 7.18 -5.21
CA TYR A 83 3.51 7.05 -4.14
C TYR A 83 4.58 6.03 -4.55
N GLU A 84 5.83 6.45 -4.52
CA GLU A 84 6.98 5.61 -4.81
C GLU A 84 7.97 5.60 -3.65
N PHE A 85 8.73 4.51 -3.54
CA PHE A 85 9.84 4.40 -2.60
C PHE A 85 10.94 3.50 -3.18
N LEU A 86 12.18 3.71 -2.71
CA LEU A 86 13.31 2.86 -3.08
C LEU A 86 13.41 1.65 -2.15
N TYR A 87 13.49 0.46 -2.74
CA TYR A 87 13.69 -0.80 -2.03
C TYR A 87 14.90 -1.53 -2.62
N GLY A 88 16.07 -1.38 -2.00
CA GLY A 88 17.33 -1.81 -2.60
C GLY A 88 17.63 -1.00 -3.85
N ASP A 89 17.82 -1.68 -4.98
CA ASP A 89 18.05 -1.09 -6.31
C ASP A 89 16.78 -1.00 -7.16
N LYS A 90 15.60 -1.11 -6.53
CA LYS A 90 14.30 -1.05 -7.19
C LYS A 90 13.54 0.22 -6.82
N LEU A 91 12.81 0.75 -7.79
CA LEU A 91 11.78 1.77 -7.56
C LEU A 91 10.42 1.06 -7.51
N ILE A 92 9.78 1.09 -6.35
CA ILE A 92 8.46 0.51 -6.15
C ILE A 92 7.43 1.64 -6.17
N GLY A 93 6.44 1.54 -7.06
CA GLY A 93 5.33 2.47 -7.15
C GLY A 93 4.01 1.85 -6.69
N TYR A 94 3.17 2.65 -6.07
CA TYR A 94 1.83 2.27 -5.63
C TYR A 94 0.79 3.19 -6.28
N ASN A 95 -0.23 2.59 -6.89
CA ASN A 95 -1.39 3.31 -7.38
C ASN A 95 -2.60 3.02 -6.46
N PRO A 96 -3.06 3.99 -5.64
CA PRO A 96 -4.18 3.82 -4.73
C PRO A 96 -5.53 3.67 -5.43
N TYR A 97 -5.65 4.15 -6.67
CA TYR A 97 -6.87 4.02 -7.47
C TYR A 97 -6.99 2.63 -8.07
N LYS A 98 -5.86 1.97 -8.30
CA LYS A 98 -5.83 0.58 -8.75
C LYS A 98 -5.67 -0.41 -7.62
N LEU A 99 -5.24 0.00 -6.42
CA LEU A 99 -4.78 -0.86 -5.33
C LEU A 99 -3.71 -1.87 -5.81
N LYS A 100 -2.77 -1.39 -6.63
CA LYS A 100 -1.71 -2.20 -7.26
C LYS A 100 -0.33 -1.61 -6.95
N PHE A 101 0.63 -2.52 -6.78
CA PHE A 101 2.05 -2.20 -6.65
C PHE A 101 2.78 -2.58 -7.92
N PHE A 102 3.77 -1.77 -8.29
CA PHE A 102 4.57 -1.94 -9.50
C PHE A 102 6.05 -1.82 -9.17
N GLU A 103 6.87 -2.66 -9.80
CA GLU A 103 8.28 -2.36 -10.02
C GLU A 103 8.37 -1.46 -11.25
N LEU A 104 8.96 -0.28 -11.08
CA LEU A 104 9.15 0.71 -12.13
C LEU A 104 10.57 0.60 -12.68
N THR A 105 10.71 0.60 -14.00
CA THR A 105 11.99 0.65 -14.72
C THR A 105 11.89 1.70 -15.83
N PHE A 106 13.01 2.15 -16.39
CA PHE A 106 13.00 3.16 -17.45
C PHE A 106 13.63 2.60 -18.73
N GLU A 107 12.81 2.45 -19.76
CA GLU A 107 13.21 1.86 -21.04
C GLU A 107 12.53 2.62 -22.20
N ASN A 108 13.26 2.81 -23.30
CA ASN A 108 12.73 3.43 -24.52
C ASN A 108 12.00 4.77 -24.29
N ASP A 109 12.59 5.66 -23.48
CA ASP A 109 12.02 6.99 -23.17
C ASP A 109 10.67 6.91 -22.43
N SER A 110 10.46 5.88 -21.60
CA SER A 110 9.23 5.69 -20.84
C SER A 110 9.44 4.87 -19.56
N PHE A 111 8.55 5.06 -18.57
CA PHE A 111 8.47 4.16 -17.42
C PHE A 111 7.74 2.88 -17.79
N VAL A 112 8.42 1.75 -17.61
CA VAL A 112 7.85 0.41 -17.77
C VAL A 112 7.44 -0.11 -16.39
N LYS A 113 6.18 -0.55 -16.29
CA LYS A 113 5.55 -1.03 -15.05
C LYS A 113 5.45 -2.54 -15.08
N LYS A 114 5.99 -3.20 -14.06
CA LYS A 114 5.75 -4.63 -13.80
C LYS A 114 4.95 -4.78 -12.51
N VAL A 115 3.76 -5.37 -12.58
CA VAL A 115 2.94 -5.64 -11.38
C VAL A 115 3.72 -6.56 -10.43
N LEU A 116 3.78 -6.20 -9.15
CA LEU A 116 4.41 -7.04 -8.13
C LEU A 116 3.60 -8.31 -7.89
N THR A 117 4.31 -9.42 -7.70
CA THR A 117 3.73 -10.70 -7.27
C THR A 117 3.34 -10.69 -5.79
N ASP A 118 2.52 -11.65 -5.36
CA ASP A 118 2.11 -11.79 -3.97
C ASP A 118 3.30 -12.02 -3.04
N GLU A 119 4.30 -12.75 -3.51
CA GLU A 119 5.56 -13.00 -2.80
C GLU A 119 6.30 -11.68 -2.56
N GLN A 120 6.47 -10.87 -3.60
CA GLN A 120 7.14 -9.56 -3.50
C GLN A 120 6.36 -8.58 -2.60
N ILE A 121 5.02 -8.58 -2.67
CA ILE A 121 4.22 -7.75 -1.77
C ILE A 121 4.36 -8.23 -0.32
N LYS A 122 4.42 -9.55 -0.06
CA LYS A 122 4.68 -10.10 1.28
C LYS A 122 6.07 -9.76 1.80
N GLU A 123 7.08 -9.65 0.94
CA GLU A 123 8.41 -9.17 1.35
C GLU A 123 8.36 -7.71 1.85
N LEU A 124 7.58 -6.86 1.19
CA LEU A 124 7.37 -5.48 1.60
C LEU A 124 6.53 -5.39 2.89
N PHE A 125 5.53 -6.27 3.03
CA PHE A 125 4.55 -6.27 4.10
C PHE A 125 4.46 -7.64 4.80
N PRO A 126 5.51 -8.07 5.55
CA PRO A 126 5.58 -9.44 6.07
C PRO A 126 4.52 -9.78 7.13
N ASN A 127 3.94 -8.77 7.77
CA ASN A 127 2.98 -8.92 8.87
C ASN A 127 1.53 -8.63 8.47
N VAL A 128 1.21 -8.57 7.16
CA VAL A 128 -0.15 -8.33 6.67
C VAL A 128 -0.70 -9.55 5.93
N GLU A 129 -2.00 -9.79 6.07
CA GLU A 129 -2.71 -10.77 5.26
C GLU A 129 -3.18 -10.14 3.95
N LEU A 130 -2.70 -10.68 2.82
CA LEU A 130 -3.17 -10.23 1.51
C LEU A 130 -4.61 -10.69 1.27
N VAL A 131 -5.45 -9.75 0.85
CA VAL A 131 -6.85 -10.00 0.49
C VAL A 131 -7.03 -9.56 -0.96
N LYS A 132 -7.42 -10.49 -1.82
CA LYS A 132 -7.61 -10.21 -3.26
C LYS A 132 -9.00 -9.65 -3.50
N ILE A 133 -9.12 -8.67 -4.39
CA ILE A 133 -10.43 -8.10 -4.77
C ILE A 133 -11.34 -9.18 -5.38
N SER A 134 -10.78 -10.12 -6.15
CA SER A 134 -11.54 -11.26 -6.69
C SER A 134 -12.17 -12.19 -5.63
N GLN A 135 -11.74 -12.12 -4.37
CA GLN A 135 -12.30 -12.94 -3.28
C GLN A 135 -13.67 -12.44 -2.81
N PHE A 136 -14.05 -11.21 -3.14
CA PHE A 136 -15.38 -10.68 -2.83
C PHE A 136 -16.45 -11.43 -3.62
N LYS A 137 -17.48 -11.90 -2.93
CA LYS A 137 -18.64 -12.56 -3.54
C LYS A 137 -19.84 -11.66 -3.37
N LYS A 138 -20.40 -11.18 -4.49
CA LYS A 138 -21.51 -10.19 -4.49
C LYS A 138 -21.15 -8.97 -3.62
N ASP A 139 -19.95 -8.42 -3.88
CA ASP A 139 -19.39 -7.28 -3.15
C ASP A 139 -19.22 -7.48 -1.64
N GLU A 140 -19.24 -8.72 -1.13
CA GLU A 140 -19.02 -9.04 0.28
C GLU A 140 -17.84 -10.02 0.48
N ILE A 141 -17.06 -9.79 1.54
CA ILE A 141 -16.06 -10.75 2.04
C ILE A 141 -16.17 -10.92 3.56
N THR A 142 -15.81 -12.10 4.06
CA THR A 142 -15.64 -12.35 5.50
C THR A 142 -14.15 -12.53 5.82
N LEU A 143 -13.63 -11.70 6.73
CA LEU A 143 -12.26 -11.77 7.22
C LEU A 143 -12.23 -12.21 8.68
N TYR A 144 -11.18 -12.92 9.07
CA TYR A 144 -11.03 -13.46 10.42
C TYR A 144 -9.82 -12.88 11.12
N LYS A 145 -10.03 -12.33 12.32
CA LYS A 145 -8.96 -11.90 13.23
C LYS A 145 -8.99 -12.69 14.54
N PRO A 146 -7.86 -12.89 15.23
CA PRO A 146 -7.88 -13.55 16.53
C PRO A 146 -8.63 -12.71 17.57
N PHE A 147 -9.24 -13.37 18.54
CA PHE A 147 -9.92 -12.69 19.65
C PHE A 147 -8.92 -11.82 20.43
N LEU A 148 -9.29 -10.56 20.70
CA LEU A 148 -8.48 -9.53 21.39
C LEU A 148 -7.09 -9.21 20.80
N LYS A 149 -6.71 -9.77 19.65
CA LYS A 149 -5.45 -9.43 18.95
C LYS A 149 -5.70 -8.60 17.70
N LYS A 150 -4.78 -7.70 17.37
CA LYS A 150 -4.80 -7.00 16.08
C LYS A 150 -4.43 -7.96 14.96
N LYS A 151 -4.94 -7.66 13.76
CA LYS A 151 -4.57 -8.30 12.51
C LYS A 151 -4.78 -7.29 11.40
N THR A 152 -3.81 -7.22 10.51
CA THR A 152 -3.81 -6.25 9.41
C THR A 152 -3.98 -6.99 8.11
N PHE A 153 -4.80 -6.41 7.25
CA PHE A 153 -5.08 -6.90 5.92
C PHE A 153 -4.59 -5.87 4.91
N LEU A 154 -4.13 -6.33 3.76
CA LEU A 154 -3.81 -5.48 2.62
C LEU A 154 -4.66 -5.93 1.44
N PHE A 155 -5.58 -5.07 1.02
CA PHE A 155 -6.38 -5.29 -0.18
C PHE A 155 -5.51 -5.05 -1.41
N VAL A 156 -5.37 -6.07 -2.25
CA VAL A 156 -4.62 -6.02 -3.52
C VAL A 156 -5.57 -6.36 -4.65
N ASN A 157 -5.59 -5.51 -5.67
CA ASN A 157 -6.47 -5.70 -6.81
C ASN A 157 -5.84 -6.59 -7.87
N ASP A 158 -6.47 -7.73 -8.09
CA ASP A 158 -6.18 -8.71 -9.13
C ASP A 158 -7.24 -8.70 -10.25
N THR A 159 -8.02 -7.62 -10.34
CA THR A 159 -9.08 -7.40 -11.34
C THR A 159 -8.82 -6.11 -12.13
N ASP A 160 -9.72 -5.80 -13.08
CA ASP A 160 -9.74 -4.54 -13.83
C ASP A 160 -10.57 -3.43 -13.17
N ARG A 161 -11.08 -3.67 -11.96
CA ARG A 161 -11.86 -2.69 -11.23
C ARG A 161 -10.99 -1.51 -10.77
N GLU A 162 -11.53 -0.30 -10.86
CA GLU A 162 -10.93 0.92 -10.34
C GLU A 162 -11.57 1.33 -9.00
N PHE A 163 -10.78 1.97 -8.15
CA PHE A 163 -11.08 2.38 -6.78
C PHE A 163 -10.79 3.86 -6.55
N TYR A 164 -10.77 4.65 -7.62
CA TYR A 164 -10.69 6.11 -7.52
C TYR A 164 -11.76 6.62 -6.54
N LYS A 165 -11.35 7.45 -5.57
CA LYS A 165 -12.20 8.00 -4.49
C LYS A 165 -12.87 6.98 -3.56
N TYR A 166 -12.48 5.70 -3.57
CA TYR A 166 -12.94 4.77 -2.54
C TYR A 166 -12.21 4.98 -1.21
N GLN A 167 -12.95 4.86 -0.12
CA GLN A 167 -12.42 4.95 1.23
C GLN A 167 -13.21 4.09 2.21
N PHE A 168 -12.59 3.75 3.34
CA PHE A 168 -13.27 3.07 4.43
C PHE A 168 -14.19 4.05 5.19
N GLU A 169 -15.48 3.74 5.23
CA GLU A 169 -16.46 4.53 5.97
C GLU A 169 -16.20 4.48 7.47
N ASN A 170 -16.26 5.64 8.14
CA ASN A 170 -16.12 5.78 9.60
C ASN A 170 -14.85 5.12 10.17
N TYR A 171 -13.79 5.08 9.37
CA TYR A 171 -12.49 4.52 9.74
C TYR A 171 -11.57 5.64 10.21
N ARG A 172 -10.91 5.46 11.36
CA ARG A 172 -10.10 6.53 12.00
C ARG A 172 -8.79 6.80 11.26
N ASN A 173 -8.21 5.81 10.60
CA ASN A 173 -6.94 5.95 9.89
C ASN A 173 -7.20 6.21 8.40
N GLN A 174 -7.52 7.45 8.05
CA GLN A 174 -7.68 7.85 6.63
C GLN A 174 -6.40 8.42 6.01
N THR A 175 -5.31 8.49 6.77
CA THR A 175 -4.03 9.11 6.35
C THR A 175 -2.99 8.08 5.90
N GLU A 176 -3.42 6.86 5.56
CA GLU A 176 -2.52 5.79 5.13
C GLU A 176 -2.01 6.07 3.72
N PHE A 177 -0.69 6.06 3.48
CA PHE A 177 -0.13 6.16 2.13
C PHE A 177 -0.58 5.00 1.24
N ILE A 178 -0.77 3.83 1.85
CA ILE A 178 -1.26 2.63 1.18
C ILE A 178 -2.75 2.44 1.51
N HIS A 179 -3.61 3.00 0.66
CA HIS A 179 -5.08 3.00 0.86
C HIS A 179 -5.71 1.61 1.03
N GLY A 180 -5.06 0.54 0.54
CA GLY A 180 -5.52 -0.84 0.71
C GLY A 180 -5.24 -1.44 2.09
N ILE A 181 -4.50 -0.76 2.97
CA ILE A 181 -4.23 -1.27 4.33
C ILE A 181 -5.46 -1.12 5.22
N PHE A 182 -5.76 -2.20 5.94
CA PHE A 182 -6.93 -2.29 6.79
C PHE A 182 -6.62 -3.04 8.09
N GLU A 183 -6.63 -2.33 9.21
CA GLU A 183 -6.52 -2.89 10.56
C GLU A 183 -7.87 -2.74 11.30
N PRO A 184 -8.77 -3.73 11.25
CA PRO A 184 -10.05 -3.64 11.96
C PRO A 184 -9.86 -3.74 13.48
N ARG A 185 -10.23 -2.65 14.18
CA ARG A 185 -10.25 -2.64 15.65
C ARG A 185 -11.25 -3.63 16.26
N PHE A 186 -12.42 -3.80 15.64
CA PHE A 186 -13.53 -4.59 16.19
C PHE A 186 -14.02 -5.61 15.17
N ALA A 187 -14.51 -6.75 15.66
CA ALA A 187 -15.25 -7.69 14.82
C ALA A 187 -16.65 -7.10 14.53
N ARG A 188 -16.81 -6.54 13.33
CA ARG A 188 -18.05 -5.93 12.84
C ARG A 188 -18.00 -5.84 11.32
N THR A 189 -19.06 -5.32 10.72
CA THR A 189 -19.08 -4.97 9.30
C THR A 189 -18.43 -3.61 9.08
N TYR A 190 -17.55 -3.54 8.09
CA TYR A 190 -16.95 -2.32 7.55
C TYR A 190 -17.37 -2.16 6.09
N ILE A 191 -17.44 -0.92 5.63
CA ILE A 191 -17.81 -0.58 4.26
C ILE A 191 -16.66 0.18 3.62
N TYR A 192 -16.27 -0.23 2.42
CA TYR A 192 -15.32 0.45 1.56
C TYR A 192 -16.06 0.92 0.31
N SER A 193 -16.19 2.23 0.12
CA SER A 193 -17.13 2.79 -0.87
C SER A 193 -16.61 4.08 -1.49
N HIS A 194 -17.09 4.39 -2.69
CA HIS A 194 -16.79 5.62 -3.41
C HIS A 194 -17.33 6.87 -2.70
N PHE A 195 -16.52 7.93 -2.66
CA PHE A 195 -16.94 9.26 -2.21
C PHE A 195 -17.80 9.95 -3.29
N GLY A 196 -19.12 9.88 -3.13
CA GLY A 196 -20.08 10.62 -3.96
C GLY A 196 -21.11 9.77 -4.73
N GLY A 197 -21.07 8.43 -4.62
CA GLY A 197 -22.04 7.56 -5.30
C GLY A 197 -21.99 6.12 -4.79
N ARG A 198 -23.03 5.33 -5.11
CA ARG A 198 -23.19 3.91 -4.72
C ARG A 198 -23.95 3.10 -5.77
N ASP A 199 -23.81 3.46 -7.04
CA ASP A 199 -24.47 2.76 -8.14
C ASP A 199 -23.75 1.42 -8.47
N LYS A 200 -24.22 0.77 -9.53
CA LYS A 200 -23.72 -0.55 -9.96
C LYS A 200 -22.30 -0.51 -10.51
N GLU A 201 -21.83 0.63 -11.01
CA GLU A 201 -20.47 0.78 -11.54
C GLU A 201 -19.48 1.05 -10.40
N ILE A 202 -19.94 1.71 -9.33
CA ILE A 202 -19.17 1.95 -8.11
C ILE A 202 -19.83 1.36 -6.84
N PRO A 203 -20.04 0.02 -6.77
CA PRO A 203 -20.78 -0.58 -5.67
C PRO A 203 -19.96 -0.58 -4.37
N PRO A 204 -20.59 -0.33 -3.22
CA PRO A 204 -19.91 -0.44 -1.94
C PRO A 204 -19.46 -1.88 -1.68
N LEU A 205 -18.22 -2.05 -1.20
CA LEU A 205 -17.67 -3.32 -0.76
C LEU A 205 -17.90 -3.52 0.74
N LYS A 206 -18.50 -4.66 1.10
CA LYS A 206 -18.83 -5.04 2.47
C LYS A 206 -17.81 -6.02 3.03
N ILE A 207 -17.21 -5.67 4.16
CA ILE A 207 -16.15 -6.46 4.81
C ILE A 207 -16.64 -6.86 6.20
N VAL A 208 -17.02 -8.13 6.34
CA VAL A 208 -17.50 -8.70 7.60
C VAL A 208 -16.31 -9.26 8.38
N VAL A 209 -15.93 -8.61 9.48
CA VAL A 209 -14.82 -9.08 10.33
C VAL A 209 -15.38 -9.90 11.48
N LYS A 210 -14.91 -11.15 11.61
CA LYS A 210 -15.27 -12.07 12.71
C LYS A 210 -14.05 -12.40 13.57
N ASN A 211 -14.30 -12.67 14.85
CA ASN A 211 -13.27 -13.25 15.71
C ASN A 211 -13.15 -14.75 15.43
N ARG A 212 -11.93 -15.26 15.35
CA ARG A 212 -11.61 -16.69 15.40
C ARG A 212 -10.92 -16.97 16.75
N PHE A 213 -11.40 -18.00 17.43
CA PHE A 213 -10.83 -18.49 18.69
C PHE A 213 -9.76 -19.54 18.40
#